data_AF-A0A1M3H2X6-F1
#
_entry.id   AF-A0A1M3H2X6-F1
#
_cell.length_a   1.000
_cell.length_b   1.000
_cell.length_c   1.000
_cell.angle_alpha   90.00
_cell.angle_beta   90.00
_cell.angle_gamma   90.00
#
_symmetry.space_group_name_H-M   'P 1'
#
loop_
_entity.id
_entity.type
_entity.pdbx_description
1 polymer ?
#
loop_
_entity_poly.entity_id
_entity_poly.type
_entity_poly.pdbx_seq_one_letter_code
_entity_poly.pdbx_strand_id
1 'polypeptide(L)'
;MENSFFIFSSAENSITIERFHTCIWEFKNNTSLVEFGCELPGNSLPPDQMTLSFFIPWFTEDSETRNLYDKLSQPENSRFIFNDSIHSTHSLDGGVNELGVIHHFSDRALCILPVDFKKRAEFLDVTLDLRSYREHAAKELPNVYFRFWVEPKLSHISTRKNGINRSTVIYDIKINERRNIPGNHLKYFSDKKLCKIKYCYLFNIIPNKYDIIYIDSTSIKNVRTLEYPSFQKYMGDRRVRNDELIVFFNKKEELDSYSFFSIYGKERIGAGQFAFAVLANIICGVLLFVPSYREAQDPQLSIFEVWKHLPAEVYIAIALALATASYFIWPKIAVATGNFRNWIKRKFKSK
;
A
#
# COMPACT_ATOMS: atom_id res chain seq x y z
N MET A 1 -9.96 1.46 -6.29
CA MET A 1 -10.25 1.11 -4.89
C MET A 1 -10.48 2.40 -4.14
N GLU A 2 -11.45 2.46 -3.24
CA GLU A 2 -11.77 3.69 -2.52
C GLU A 2 -11.00 3.74 -1.19
N ASN A 3 -9.94 4.54 -1.14
CA ASN A 3 -9.16 4.78 0.08
C ASN A 3 -9.39 6.21 0.56
N SER A 4 -10.66 6.50 0.87
CA SER A 4 -11.09 7.77 1.44
C SER A 4 -11.23 7.61 2.94
N PHE A 5 -10.25 8.08 3.70
CA PHE A 5 -10.26 8.05 5.16
C PHE A 5 -10.84 9.35 5.71
N PHE A 6 -11.64 9.25 6.76
CA PHE A 6 -12.17 10.43 7.43
C PHE A 6 -12.00 10.32 8.93
N ILE A 7 -11.66 11.44 9.56
CA ILE A 7 -11.40 11.51 11.00
C ILE A 7 -12.34 12.53 11.60
N PHE A 8 -13.09 12.09 12.60
CA PHE A 8 -14.10 12.89 13.24
C PHE A 8 -13.87 12.98 14.73
N SER A 9 -14.22 14.13 15.29
CA SER A 9 -14.44 14.31 16.72
C SER A 9 -15.93 14.57 16.97
N SER A 10 -16.31 14.56 18.25
CA SER A 10 -17.63 15.07 18.65
C SER A 10 -17.81 16.51 18.16
N ALA A 11 -19.03 16.89 17.79
CA ALA A 11 -19.36 18.26 17.39
C ALA A 11 -19.14 19.27 18.53
N GLU A 12 -19.40 18.86 19.78
CA GLU A 12 -19.24 19.68 20.98
C GLU A 12 -17.77 19.96 21.31
N ASN A 13 -16.92 18.96 21.10
CA ASN A 13 -15.49 19.02 21.37
C ASN A 13 -14.72 18.85 20.05
N SER A 14 -14.68 19.92 19.25
CA SER A 14 -14.01 19.88 17.96
C SER A 14 -12.50 19.94 18.11
N ILE A 15 -11.80 18.92 17.64
CA ILE A 15 -10.37 18.77 17.89
C ILE A 15 -9.58 19.02 16.61
N THR A 16 -8.46 19.71 16.80
CA THR A 16 -7.46 19.93 15.74
C THR A 16 -6.33 18.92 15.93
N ILE A 17 -5.92 18.28 14.85
CA ILE A 17 -4.79 17.37 14.80
C ILE A 17 -3.59 18.18 14.31
N GLU A 18 -2.56 18.29 15.13
CA GLU A 18 -1.31 18.98 14.77
C GLU A 18 -0.59 18.20 13.67
N ARG A 19 -0.43 16.88 13.87
CA ARG A 19 0.22 15.99 12.90
C ARG A 19 -0.58 14.71 12.72
N PHE A 20 -0.99 14.43 11.49
CA PHE A 20 -1.62 13.18 11.12
C PHE A 20 -0.68 12.37 10.23
N HIS A 21 -0.44 11.11 10.59
CA HIS A 21 0.40 10.19 9.85
C HIS A 21 -0.43 9.02 9.35
N THR A 22 -0.32 8.74 8.06
CA THR A 22 -0.83 7.50 7.45
C THR A 22 0.35 6.75 6.87
N CYS A 23 0.58 5.51 7.28
CA CYS A 23 1.59 4.64 6.68
C CYS A 23 0.91 3.45 6.02
N ILE A 24 1.15 3.26 4.73
CA ILE A 24 0.61 2.14 3.97
C ILE A 24 1.74 1.19 3.67
N TRP A 25 1.64 -0.02 4.21
CA TRP A 25 2.58 -1.10 4.01
C TRP A 25 2.00 -2.09 3.02
N GLU A 26 2.75 -2.35 1.95
CA GLU A 26 2.45 -3.47 1.05
C GLU A 26 3.58 -4.47 1.03
N PHE A 27 3.30 -5.67 1.56
CA PHE A 27 4.28 -6.73 1.70
C PHE A 27 4.36 -7.63 0.45
N LYS A 28 5.46 -8.39 0.32
CA LYS A 28 5.68 -9.28 -0.84
C LYS A 28 4.72 -10.46 -0.91
N ASN A 29 4.21 -10.92 0.23
CA ASN A 29 3.23 -12.01 0.36
C ASN A 29 1.78 -11.59 0.02
N ASN A 30 1.59 -10.40 -0.53
CA ASN A 30 0.27 -9.83 -0.83
C ASN A 30 -0.63 -9.65 0.38
N THR A 31 -0.04 -9.34 1.54
CA THR A 31 -0.76 -8.73 2.66
C THR A 31 -0.42 -7.25 2.73
N SER A 32 -1.27 -6.48 3.39
CA SER A 32 -1.08 -5.04 3.58
C SER A 32 -1.33 -4.68 5.04
N LEU A 33 -0.88 -3.51 5.45
CA LEU A 33 -1.15 -2.96 6.77
C LEU A 33 -1.23 -1.44 6.67
N VAL A 34 -2.17 -0.82 7.38
CA VAL A 34 -2.31 0.64 7.40
C VAL A 34 -2.14 1.12 8.83
N GLU A 35 -1.16 2.00 9.05
CA GLU A 35 -0.94 2.67 10.34
C GLU A 35 -1.52 4.08 10.31
N PHE A 36 -2.12 4.47 11.42
CA PHE A 36 -2.60 5.81 11.67
C PHE A 36 -1.94 6.34 12.95
N GLY A 37 -1.37 7.54 12.88
CA GLY A 37 -0.76 8.22 14.02
C GLY A 37 -1.27 9.65 14.13
N CYS A 38 -1.68 10.06 15.32
CA CYS A 38 -2.23 11.39 15.57
C CYS A 38 -1.45 12.08 16.67
N GLU A 39 -0.98 13.30 16.39
CA GLU A 39 -0.47 14.25 17.38
C GLU A 39 -1.55 15.31 17.64
N LEU A 40 -1.92 15.47 18.91
CA LEU A 40 -2.98 16.34 19.37
C LEU A 40 -2.41 17.44 20.28
N PRO A 41 -2.82 18.71 20.12
CA PRO A 41 -2.39 19.80 21.00
C PRO A 41 -2.90 19.59 22.43
N GLY A 42 -1.98 19.49 23.40
CA GLY A 42 -2.31 19.16 24.79
C GLY A 42 -3.26 20.16 25.48
N ASN A 43 -3.23 21.42 25.03
CA ASN A 43 -4.10 22.51 25.48
C ASN A 43 -5.55 22.42 24.96
N SER A 44 -5.79 21.66 23.89
CA SER A 44 -7.10 21.53 23.24
C SER A 44 -7.91 20.32 23.69
N LEU A 45 -7.31 19.48 24.53
CA LEU A 45 -7.91 18.21 24.95
C LEU A 45 -8.97 18.43 26.06
N PRO A 46 -9.97 17.55 26.18
CA PRO A 46 -10.87 17.51 27.34
C PRO A 46 -10.13 17.01 28.62
N PRO A 47 -10.75 17.13 29.81
CA PRO A 47 -10.13 16.70 31.06
C PRO A 47 -10.03 15.17 31.22
N ASP A 48 -11.10 14.43 30.90
CA ASP A 48 -11.20 13.02 31.29
C ASP A 48 -10.82 12.05 30.18
N GLN A 49 -11.55 12.09 29.08
CA GLN A 49 -11.37 11.16 27.96
C GLN A 49 -11.67 11.84 26.64
N MET A 50 -11.10 11.28 25.57
CA MET A 50 -11.31 11.76 24.22
C MET A 50 -11.48 10.61 23.26
N THR A 51 -12.47 10.72 22.35
CA THR A 51 -12.68 9.74 21.28
C THR A 51 -12.57 10.41 19.91
N LEU A 52 -11.77 9.81 19.03
CA LEU A 52 -11.79 10.08 17.58
C LEU A 52 -12.42 8.91 16.84
N SER A 53 -13.32 9.20 15.91
CA SER A 53 -13.88 8.20 15.01
C SER A 53 -13.18 8.24 13.67
N PHE A 54 -12.66 7.09 13.24
CA PHE A 54 -12.05 6.89 11.93
C PHE A 54 -13.05 6.16 11.02
N PHE A 55 -13.41 6.76 9.90
CA PHE A 55 -14.05 6.04 8.79
C PHE A 55 -12.98 5.45 7.89
N ILE A 56 -13.02 4.14 7.73
CA ILE A 56 -12.10 3.35 6.93
C ILE A 56 -12.98 2.47 6.02
N PRO A 57 -13.09 2.77 4.72
CA PRO A 57 -14.12 2.19 3.84
C PRO A 57 -14.14 0.66 3.77
N TRP A 58 -12.98 0.02 3.96
CA TRP A 58 -12.83 -1.42 3.89
C TRP A 58 -12.75 -2.10 5.27
N PHE A 59 -12.88 -1.33 6.36
CA PHE A 59 -12.78 -1.85 7.71
C PHE A 59 -14.00 -2.69 8.08
N THR A 60 -13.73 -3.82 8.71
CA THR A 60 -14.73 -4.74 9.25
C THR A 60 -14.43 -5.01 10.72
N GLU A 61 -15.42 -5.41 11.51
CA GLU A 61 -15.24 -5.66 12.94
C GLU A 61 -14.20 -6.75 13.24
N ASP A 62 -14.07 -7.70 12.32
CA ASP A 62 -13.06 -8.75 12.39
C ASP A 62 -11.64 -8.30 11.95
N SER A 63 -11.48 -7.07 11.47
CA SER A 63 -10.15 -6.58 11.04
C SER A 63 -9.23 -6.52 12.26
N GLU A 64 -8.02 -7.03 12.13
CA GLU A 64 -7.06 -6.99 13.22
C GLU A 64 -6.62 -5.54 13.45
N THR A 65 -6.60 -5.13 14.71
CA THR A 65 -6.23 -3.79 15.13
C THR A 65 -5.27 -3.89 16.29
N ARG A 66 -4.19 -3.12 16.26
CA ARG A 66 -3.21 -3.15 17.35
C ARG A 66 -2.77 -1.75 17.73
N ASN A 67 -2.77 -1.50 19.03
CA ASN A 67 -2.18 -0.32 19.63
C ASN A 67 -0.64 -0.46 19.58
N LEU A 68 0.04 0.61 19.16
CA LEU A 68 1.51 0.65 19.08
C LEU A 68 2.15 1.32 20.30
N TYR A 69 1.39 1.59 21.35
CA TYR A 69 1.87 2.14 22.61
C TYR A 69 3.05 1.37 23.19
N ASP A 70 2.96 0.04 23.37
CA ASP A 70 4.05 -0.78 23.94
C ASP A 70 5.37 -0.66 23.17
N LYS A 71 5.27 -0.33 21.87
CA LYS A 71 6.41 -0.13 20.99
C LYS A 71 6.93 1.30 21.11
N LEU A 72 6.04 2.29 21.08
CA LEU A 72 6.39 3.70 21.13
C LEU A 72 6.82 4.17 22.51
N SER A 73 6.36 3.52 23.58
CA SER A 73 6.81 3.83 24.94
C SER A 73 8.30 3.53 25.16
N GLN A 74 8.89 2.72 24.27
CA GLN A 74 10.33 2.48 24.24
C GLN A 74 11.05 3.62 23.51
N PRO A 75 12.01 4.30 24.17
CA PRO A 75 12.70 5.45 23.58
C PRO A 75 13.37 5.17 22.24
N GLU A 76 13.98 4.00 22.04
CA GLU A 76 14.63 3.63 20.76
C GLU A 76 13.66 3.66 19.57
N ASN A 77 12.46 3.11 19.73
CA ASN A 77 11.47 3.09 18.66
C ASN A 77 10.89 4.49 18.42
N SER A 78 10.67 5.28 19.47
CA SER A 78 10.25 6.67 19.33
C SER A 78 11.30 7.52 18.61
N ARG A 79 12.60 7.34 18.88
CA ARG A 79 13.67 8.02 18.13
C ARG A 79 13.61 7.69 16.64
N PHE A 80 13.36 6.42 16.29
CA PHE A 80 13.20 6.00 14.90
C PHE A 80 11.97 6.63 14.21
N ILE A 81 10.83 6.65 14.89
CA ILE A 81 9.57 7.15 14.32
C ILE A 81 9.56 8.66 14.15
N PHE A 82 10.08 9.40 15.14
CA PHE A 82 10.11 10.87 15.11
C PHE A 82 11.41 11.43 14.51
N ASN A 83 12.40 10.58 14.26
CA ASN A 83 13.72 10.95 13.76
C ASN A 83 14.37 12.07 14.60
N ASP A 84 14.33 11.91 15.92
CA ASP A 84 14.81 12.89 16.90
C ASP A 84 15.39 12.16 18.12
N SER A 85 16.29 12.81 18.85
CA SER A 85 16.89 12.29 20.07
C SER A 85 15.95 12.44 21.26
N ILE A 86 16.07 11.54 22.24
CA ILE A 86 15.28 11.56 23.49
C ILE A 86 16.25 11.60 24.65
N HIS A 87 16.12 12.63 25.49
CA HIS A 87 16.96 12.89 26.66
C HIS A 87 16.45 12.19 27.91
N SER A 88 15.14 12.21 28.14
CA SER A 88 14.51 11.55 29.28
C SER A 88 13.14 11.00 28.92
N THR A 89 12.65 10.09 29.76
CA THR A 89 11.30 9.53 29.65
C THR A 89 10.70 9.46 31.04
N HIS A 90 9.50 10.02 31.20
CA HIS A 90 8.77 9.99 32.46
C HIS A 90 7.50 9.15 32.30
N SER A 91 7.26 8.30 33.28
CA SER A 91 6.07 7.45 33.35
C SER A 91 4.89 8.20 33.96
N LEU A 92 3.68 7.97 33.47
CA LEU A 92 2.45 8.52 34.07
C LEU A 92 1.90 7.68 35.24
N ASP A 93 2.53 6.55 35.56
CA ASP A 93 2.06 5.61 36.59
C ASP A 93 3.19 5.10 37.50
N GLY A 94 4.23 5.92 37.69
CA GLY A 94 5.32 5.60 38.62
C GLY A 94 6.30 4.54 38.13
N GLY A 95 6.34 4.26 36.83
CA GLY A 95 7.37 3.42 36.19
C GLY A 95 6.84 2.12 35.59
N VAL A 96 5.55 1.83 35.72
CA VAL A 96 4.91 0.63 35.13
C VAL A 96 4.74 0.82 33.61
N ASN A 97 4.58 2.07 33.17
CA ASN A 97 4.42 2.49 31.78
C ASN A 97 3.23 1.80 31.10
N GLU A 98 2.11 1.65 31.79
CA GLU A 98 0.83 1.19 31.23
C GLU A 98 -0.10 2.35 30.88
N LEU A 99 -0.11 3.43 31.67
CA LEU A 99 -1.02 4.56 31.50
C LEU A 99 -0.50 5.67 30.56
N GLY A 100 0.72 5.52 30.06
CA GLY A 100 1.36 6.50 29.17
C GLY A 100 2.77 6.87 29.60
N VAL A 101 3.52 7.46 28.67
CA VAL A 101 4.86 8.00 28.93
C VAL A 101 5.07 9.34 28.25
N ILE A 102 5.84 10.22 28.87
CA ILE A 102 6.28 11.49 28.30
C ILE A 102 7.73 11.34 27.87
N HIS A 103 7.99 11.46 26.57
CA HIS A 103 9.34 11.55 26.03
C HIS A 103 9.75 13.02 25.90
N HIS A 104 10.92 13.37 26.44
CA HIS A 104 11.54 14.68 26.22
C HIS A 104 12.52 14.56 25.07
N PHE A 105 12.09 15.05 23.92
CA PHE A 105 12.92 15.21 22.73
C PHE A 105 13.80 16.46 22.86
N SER A 106 14.71 16.65 21.90
CA SER A 106 15.64 17.79 21.88
C SER A 106 14.91 19.14 21.98
N ASP A 107 13.82 19.29 21.22
CA ASP A 107 13.13 20.58 21.06
C ASP A 107 11.72 20.62 21.68
N ARG A 108 11.21 19.49 22.20
CA ARG A 108 9.83 19.39 22.71
C ARG A 108 9.60 18.17 23.59
N ALA A 109 8.54 18.21 24.40
CA ALA A 109 7.99 17.04 25.07
C ALA A 109 6.78 16.48 24.29
N LEU A 110 6.63 15.15 24.27
CA LEU A 110 5.50 14.46 23.66
C LEU A 110 5.03 13.34 24.58
N CYS A 111 3.73 13.34 24.90
CA CYS A 111 3.08 12.32 25.70
C CYS A 111 2.55 11.21 24.79
N ILE A 112 3.08 10.00 24.89
CA ILE A 112 2.57 8.83 24.17
C ILE A 112 1.54 8.14 25.06
N LEU A 113 0.31 8.00 24.57
CA LEU A 113 -0.78 7.36 25.31
C LEU A 113 -1.25 6.07 24.64
N PRO A 114 -1.67 5.06 25.43
CA PRO A 114 -2.41 3.92 24.91
C PRO A 114 -3.80 4.34 24.43
N VAL A 115 -4.38 3.51 23.58
CA VAL A 115 -5.73 3.70 23.04
C VAL A 115 -6.56 2.45 23.15
N ASP A 116 -7.86 2.67 23.39
CA ASP A 116 -8.90 1.65 23.33
C ASP A 116 -9.67 1.74 22.02
N PHE A 117 -10.04 0.57 21.49
CA PHE A 117 -10.74 0.45 20.22
C PHE A 117 -12.18 0.01 20.42
N LYS A 118 -13.11 0.72 19.78
CA LYS A 118 -14.47 0.23 19.56
C LYS A 118 -14.73 0.11 18.06
N LYS A 119 -14.87 -1.13 17.61
CA LYS A 119 -15.02 -1.49 16.20
C LYS A 119 -16.49 -1.52 15.80
N ARG A 120 -16.79 -0.99 14.62
CA ARG A 120 -18.06 -1.13 13.90
C ARG A 120 -17.75 -1.25 12.40
N ALA A 121 -18.67 -1.76 11.61
CA ALA A 121 -18.51 -1.77 10.15
C ALA A 121 -18.09 -0.37 9.64
N GLU A 122 -16.98 -0.30 8.90
CA GLU A 122 -16.37 0.92 8.34
C GLU A 122 -15.90 1.98 9.35
N PHE A 123 -16.15 1.80 10.64
CA PHE A 123 -15.84 2.78 11.67
C PHE A 123 -15.00 2.18 12.81
N LEU A 124 -13.91 2.86 13.13
CA LEU A 124 -13.07 2.57 14.29
C LEU A 124 -13.06 3.78 15.22
N ASP A 125 -13.70 3.65 16.38
CA ASP A 125 -13.58 4.66 17.44
C ASP A 125 -12.31 4.35 18.26
N VAL A 126 -11.48 5.36 18.42
CA VAL A 126 -10.22 5.32 19.16
C VAL A 126 -10.35 6.24 20.37
N THR A 127 -10.28 5.68 21.56
CA THR A 127 -10.49 6.42 22.82
C THR A 127 -9.19 6.49 23.61
N LEU A 128 -8.91 7.68 24.16
CA LEU A 128 -7.78 8.00 25.00
C LEU A 128 -8.30 8.34 26.40
N ASP A 129 -7.70 7.73 27.43
CA ASP A 129 -7.84 8.20 28.82
C ASP A 129 -6.83 9.32 29.08
N LEU A 130 -7.31 10.46 29.55
CA LEU A 130 -6.51 11.65 29.77
C LEU A 130 -6.32 11.97 31.26
N ARG A 131 -6.95 11.21 32.17
CA ARG A 131 -6.92 11.50 33.62
C ARG A 131 -5.49 11.52 34.17
N SER A 132 -4.73 10.45 33.97
CA SER A 132 -3.34 10.37 34.42
C SER A 132 -2.43 11.39 33.74
N TYR A 133 -2.70 11.72 32.47
CA TYR A 133 -2.02 12.78 31.75
C TYR A 133 -2.26 14.13 32.42
N ARG A 134 -3.50 14.47 32.80
CA ARG A 134 -3.82 15.74 33.47
C ARG A 134 -3.19 15.87 34.85
N GLU A 135 -3.18 14.79 35.62
CA GLU A 135 -2.61 14.78 36.96
C GLU A 135 -1.09 15.05 36.93
N HIS A 136 -0.37 14.45 35.98
CA HIS A 136 1.08 14.60 35.85
C HIS A 136 1.50 15.87 35.09
N ALA A 137 0.73 16.29 34.09
CA ALA A 137 1.06 17.40 33.19
C ALA A 137 0.59 18.78 33.74
N ALA A 138 0.38 18.91 35.04
CA ALA A 138 -0.24 20.07 35.69
C ALA A 138 0.47 21.43 35.46
N LYS A 139 1.72 21.44 34.96
CA LYS A 139 2.49 22.66 34.66
C LYS A 139 2.83 22.84 33.18
N GLU A 140 3.12 21.76 32.47
CA GLU A 140 3.33 21.75 31.02
C GLU A 140 2.46 20.65 30.43
N LEU A 141 1.57 21.03 29.50
CA LEU A 141 0.67 20.13 28.79
C LEU A 141 1.30 19.77 27.43
N PRO A 142 2.23 18.80 27.36
CA PRO A 142 2.82 18.40 26.09
C PRO A 142 1.75 17.87 25.14
N ASN A 143 2.05 17.91 23.85
CA ASN A 143 1.18 17.29 22.86
C ASN A 143 1.03 15.80 23.15
N VAL A 144 -0.18 15.27 22.92
CA VAL A 144 -0.46 13.85 23.04
C VAL A 144 -0.30 13.20 21.69
N TYR A 145 0.36 12.04 21.65
CA TYR A 145 0.49 11.21 20.47
C TYR A 145 0.00 9.80 20.74
N PHE A 146 -0.71 9.25 19.76
CA PHE A 146 -1.03 7.84 19.74
C PHE A 146 -0.90 7.30 18.32
N ARG A 147 -0.66 5.99 18.21
CA ARG A 147 -0.54 5.31 16.94
C ARG A 147 -1.07 3.90 17.04
N PHE A 148 -1.69 3.46 15.97
CA PHE A 148 -2.20 2.11 15.85
C PHE A 148 -2.13 1.66 14.40
N TRP A 149 -2.31 0.36 14.19
CA TRP A 149 -2.45 -0.19 12.85
C TRP A 149 -3.69 -1.04 12.72
N VAL A 150 -4.12 -1.16 11.46
CA VAL A 150 -5.23 -1.99 11.03
C VAL A 150 -4.74 -2.89 9.90
N GLU A 151 -4.97 -4.19 10.03
CA GLU A 151 -4.72 -5.15 8.96
C GLU A 151 -5.99 -5.31 8.12
N PRO A 152 -5.99 -4.87 6.84
CA PRO A 152 -7.12 -5.08 5.94
C PRO A 152 -7.33 -6.57 5.66
N LYS A 153 -8.59 -7.00 5.61
CA LYS A 153 -8.99 -8.30 5.04
C LYS A 153 -8.95 -8.31 3.50
N LEU A 154 -8.05 -7.53 2.93
CA LEU A 154 -7.86 -7.33 1.49
C LEU A 154 -6.42 -7.69 1.15
N SER A 155 -6.18 -8.17 -0.07
CA SER A 155 -4.80 -8.44 -0.51
C SER A 155 -3.97 -7.16 -0.65
N HIS A 156 -4.57 -6.10 -1.19
CA HIS A 156 -3.89 -4.84 -1.49
C HIS A 156 -4.76 -3.65 -1.17
N ILE A 157 -4.15 -2.59 -0.64
CA ILE A 157 -4.77 -1.26 -0.50
C ILE A 157 -4.62 -0.48 -1.82
N SER A 158 -3.53 -0.70 -2.54
CA SER A 158 -3.31 -0.12 -3.85
C SER A 158 -4.17 -0.78 -4.93
N THR A 159 -4.43 -0.02 -5.99
CA THR A 159 -4.93 -0.59 -7.24
C THR A 159 -3.75 -1.10 -8.05
N ARG A 160 -3.70 -2.42 -8.29
CA ARG A 160 -2.64 -3.05 -9.09
C ARG A 160 -3.11 -3.35 -10.51
N LYS A 161 -2.34 -2.94 -11.52
CA LYS A 161 -2.58 -3.30 -12.92
C LYS A 161 -1.38 -4.08 -13.45
N ASN A 162 -1.64 -5.24 -14.05
CA ASN A 162 -0.60 -6.03 -14.72
C ASN A 162 -0.74 -5.82 -16.24
N GLY A 163 0.20 -5.08 -16.81
CA GLY A 163 0.41 -5.04 -18.26
C GLY A 163 1.34 -6.16 -18.73
N ILE A 164 1.60 -6.21 -20.04
CA ILE A 164 2.44 -7.25 -20.66
C ILE A 164 3.89 -7.15 -20.15
N ASN A 165 4.44 -5.93 -20.10
CA ASN A 165 5.86 -5.70 -19.76
C ASN A 165 6.03 -4.98 -18.41
N ARG A 166 4.93 -4.50 -17.82
CA ARG A 166 4.96 -3.62 -16.66
C ARG A 166 3.80 -3.91 -15.72
N SER A 167 4.11 -4.05 -14.44
CA SER A 167 3.09 -4.01 -13.38
C SER A 167 3.10 -2.65 -12.73
N THR A 168 1.93 -2.05 -12.54
CA THR A 168 1.78 -0.77 -11.86
C THR A 168 1.00 -0.92 -10.56
N VAL A 169 1.40 -0.11 -9.59
CA VAL A 169 0.80 0.01 -8.26
C VAL A 169 0.35 1.46 -8.15
N ILE A 170 -0.95 1.67 -7.96
CA ILE A 170 -1.56 2.99 -7.93
C ILE A 170 -2.13 3.22 -6.54
N TYR A 171 -1.68 4.27 -5.87
CA TYR A 171 -2.26 4.79 -4.66
C TYR A 171 -3.06 6.04 -4.98
N ASP A 172 -4.31 6.04 -4.56
CA ASP A 172 -5.21 7.19 -4.56
C ASP A 172 -5.79 7.26 -3.15
N ILE A 173 -5.14 8.04 -2.30
CA ILE A 173 -5.48 8.17 -0.87
C ILE A 173 -6.06 9.56 -0.63
N LYS A 174 -7.25 9.59 -0.03
CA LYS A 174 -7.95 10.82 0.31
C LYS A 174 -8.16 10.86 1.81
N ILE A 175 -7.93 12.02 2.43
CA ILE A 175 -8.13 12.25 3.86
C ILE A 175 -9.03 13.47 4.02
N ASN A 176 -10.16 13.29 4.69
CA ASN A 176 -11.16 14.32 4.97
C ASN A 176 -11.77 15.00 3.72
N GLU A 177 -11.73 14.35 2.56
CA GLU A 177 -12.27 14.87 1.30
C GLU A 177 -13.80 14.71 1.23
N ARG A 178 -14.55 15.70 1.71
CA ARG A 178 -16.00 15.63 1.96
C ARG A 178 -16.84 15.10 0.79
N ARG A 179 -16.47 15.40 -0.46
CA ARG A 179 -17.19 14.92 -1.66
C ARG A 179 -17.14 13.40 -1.83
N ASN A 180 -16.26 12.71 -1.11
CA ASN A 180 -16.11 11.26 -1.10
C ASN A 180 -16.84 10.59 0.07
N ILE A 181 -17.60 11.34 0.86
CA ILE A 181 -18.43 10.75 1.91
C ILE A 181 -19.62 10.02 1.25
N PRO A 182 -19.81 8.71 1.49
CA PRO A 182 -20.93 8.00 0.89
C PRO A 182 -22.28 8.46 1.48
N GLY A 183 -23.28 8.65 0.61
CA GLY A 183 -24.56 9.26 0.98
C GLY A 183 -25.36 8.50 2.05
N ASN A 184 -25.18 7.19 2.14
CA ASN A 184 -25.80 6.31 3.15
C ASN A 184 -25.30 6.56 4.58
N HIS A 185 -24.20 7.30 4.77
CA HIS A 185 -23.63 7.58 6.09
C HIS A 185 -23.83 9.03 6.56
N LEU A 186 -24.53 9.88 5.80
CA LEU A 186 -24.76 11.29 6.17
C LEU A 186 -25.36 11.48 7.57
N LYS A 187 -26.25 10.57 8.00
CA LYS A 187 -26.84 10.58 9.34
C LYS A 187 -25.83 10.28 10.45
N TYR A 188 -24.82 9.45 10.19
CA TYR A 188 -23.74 9.19 11.15
C TYR A 188 -22.79 10.38 11.30
N PHE A 189 -22.74 11.24 10.27
CA PHE A 189 -21.88 12.42 10.27
C PHE A 189 -22.57 13.68 10.80
N SER A 190 -23.88 13.66 11.06
CA SER A 190 -24.63 14.88 11.42
C SER A 190 -24.29 15.44 12.80
N ASP A 191 -23.90 14.58 13.75
CA ASP A 191 -23.48 14.90 15.12
C ASP A 191 -21.95 14.96 15.28
N LYS A 192 -21.22 14.85 14.17
CA LYS A 192 -19.76 14.76 14.15
C LYS A 192 -19.14 15.88 13.34
N LYS A 193 -17.93 16.27 13.71
CA LYS A 193 -17.17 17.28 12.98
C LYS A 193 -15.87 16.68 12.48
N LEU A 194 -15.56 16.92 11.21
CA LEU A 194 -14.26 16.55 10.65
C LEU A 194 -13.15 17.29 11.41
N CYS A 195 -12.15 16.53 11.83
CA CYS A 195 -10.99 17.09 12.50
C CYS A 195 -10.21 17.96 11.51
N LYS A 196 -9.84 19.17 11.92
CA LYS A 196 -8.88 19.99 11.17
C LYS A 196 -7.50 19.37 11.36
N ILE A 197 -6.75 19.18 10.28
CA ILE A 197 -5.39 18.64 10.32
C ILE A 197 -4.45 19.75 9.86
N LYS A 198 -3.40 20.05 10.63
CA LYS A 198 -2.42 21.07 10.26
C LYS A 198 -1.32 20.48 9.37
N TYR A 199 -0.72 19.36 9.77
CA TYR A 199 0.27 18.64 8.96
C TYR A 199 -0.21 17.22 8.67
N CYS A 200 -0.34 16.88 7.39
CA CYS A 200 -0.76 15.55 6.94
C CYS A 200 0.40 14.85 6.23
N TYR A 201 0.83 13.72 6.79
CA TYR A 201 1.95 12.92 6.34
C TYR A 201 1.46 11.59 5.79
N LEU A 202 1.87 11.24 4.58
CA LEU A 202 1.59 9.94 3.96
C LEU A 202 2.89 9.23 3.61
N PHE A 203 3.05 8.03 4.14
CA PHE A 203 4.16 7.14 3.83
C PHE A 203 3.64 5.97 2.99
N ASN A 204 4.08 5.90 1.74
CA ASN A 204 3.86 4.72 0.91
C ASN A 204 5.09 3.83 1.02
N ILE A 205 4.92 2.65 1.59
CA ILE A 205 6.02 1.73 1.88
C ILE A 205 5.83 0.48 1.01
N ILE A 206 6.67 0.40 -0.02
CA ILE A 206 6.51 -0.57 -1.10
C ILE A 206 7.81 -1.35 -1.33
N PRO A 207 7.74 -2.50 -2.02
CA PRO A 207 8.95 -3.23 -2.39
C PRO A 207 9.90 -2.40 -3.25
N ASN A 208 11.20 -2.46 -2.95
CA ASN A 208 12.28 -1.70 -3.62
C ASN A 208 12.39 -1.93 -5.14
N LYS A 209 11.79 -3.01 -5.66
CA LYS A 209 11.73 -3.39 -7.07
C LYS A 209 10.80 -2.51 -7.93
N TYR A 210 10.15 -1.50 -7.34
CA TYR A 210 9.23 -0.60 -8.01
C TYR A 210 9.87 0.78 -8.16
N ASP A 211 9.82 1.30 -9.38
CA ASP A 211 10.25 2.65 -9.75
C ASP A 211 9.07 3.63 -9.67
N ILE A 212 9.37 4.91 -9.46
CA ILE A 212 8.38 5.97 -9.51
C ILE A 212 7.96 6.19 -10.98
N ILE A 213 6.68 6.03 -11.29
CA ILE A 213 6.12 6.49 -12.59
C ILE A 213 5.61 7.91 -12.45
N TYR A 214 4.88 8.16 -11.37
CA TYR A 214 4.27 9.44 -11.09
C TYR A 214 4.15 9.62 -9.58
N ILE A 215 4.47 10.82 -9.12
CA ILE A 215 4.21 11.27 -7.77
C ILE A 215 3.96 12.78 -7.83
N ASP A 216 3.03 13.27 -7.02
CA ASP A 216 2.78 14.70 -6.89
C ASP A 216 4.01 15.37 -6.25
N SER A 217 4.81 16.04 -7.09
CA SER A 217 6.09 16.65 -6.70
C SER A 217 5.94 17.75 -5.66
N THR A 218 4.75 18.34 -5.51
CA THR A 218 4.47 19.34 -4.48
C THR A 218 4.39 18.72 -3.08
N SER A 219 4.08 17.42 -3.02
CA SER A 219 3.84 16.70 -1.77
C SER A 219 5.02 15.84 -1.34
N ILE A 220 5.89 15.42 -2.27
CA ILE A 220 7.02 14.57 -1.94
C ILE A 220 8.07 15.35 -1.13
N LYS A 221 8.53 14.76 -0.03
CA LYS A 221 9.59 15.33 0.82
C LYS A 221 10.88 14.53 0.74
N ASN A 222 10.79 13.20 0.77
CA ASN A 222 11.96 12.32 0.79
C ASN A 222 11.62 10.92 0.26
N VAL A 223 12.61 10.22 -0.26
CA VAL A 223 12.59 8.79 -0.58
C VAL A 223 13.80 8.14 0.08
N ARG A 224 13.56 7.15 0.95
CA ARG A 224 14.64 6.46 1.66
C ARG A 224 14.41 4.95 1.72
N THR A 225 15.50 4.19 1.81
CA THR A 225 15.43 2.76 2.13
C THR A 225 14.95 2.58 3.58
N LEU A 226 14.14 1.55 3.83
CA LEU A 226 13.69 1.24 5.19
C LEU A 226 14.85 0.72 6.03
N GLU A 227 15.09 1.34 7.18
CA GLU A 227 16.05 0.85 8.17
C GLU A 227 15.53 -0.42 8.85
N TYR A 228 15.91 -1.58 8.30
CA TYR A 228 15.37 -2.87 8.71
C TYR A 228 15.51 -3.18 10.20
N PRO A 229 16.67 -2.96 10.87
CA PRO A 229 16.82 -3.30 12.29
C PRO A 229 15.88 -2.49 13.18
N SER A 230 15.79 -1.18 12.93
CA SER A 230 14.91 -0.25 13.66
C SER A 230 13.44 -0.62 13.44
N PHE A 231 13.07 -0.93 12.19
CA PHE A 231 11.73 -1.36 11.85
C PHE A 231 11.32 -2.67 12.53
N GLN A 232 12.21 -3.67 12.53
CA GLN A 232 11.92 -4.98 13.11
C GLN A 232 11.66 -4.88 14.62
N LYS A 233 12.41 -4.03 15.33
CA LYS A 233 12.16 -3.74 16.75
C LYS A 233 10.79 -3.09 16.97
N TYR A 234 10.47 -2.09 16.15
CA TYR A 234 9.23 -1.32 16.20
C TYR A 234 7.99 -2.17 15.87
N MET A 235 7.89 -2.74 14.67
CA MET A 235 6.71 -3.50 14.26
C MET A 235 6.67 -4.92 14.83
N GLY A 236 7.82 -5.56 15.04
CA GLY A 236 7.89 -6.98 15.42
C GLY A 236 7.40 -7.93 14.31
N ASP A 237 7.25 -7.43 13.08
CA ASP A 237 6.71 -8.18 11.95
C ASP A 237 7.82 -8.89 11.18
N ARG A 238 7.63 -10.19 10.91
CA ARG A 238 8.59 -11.05 10.21
C ARG A 238 8.38 -11.10 8.69
N ARG A 239 7.34 -10.43 8.16
CA ARG A 239 7.02 -10.38 6.72
C ARG A 239 8.08 -9.64 5.89
N VAL A 240 8.91 -8.81 6.53
CA VAL A 240 9.93 -7.99 5.88
C VAL A 240 11.31 -8.64 6.04
N ARG A 241 12.11 -8.67 4.97
CA ARG A 241 13.56 -8.95 5.05
C ARG A 241 14.36 -7.67 4.80
N ASN A 242 15.67 -7.73 5.09
CA ASN A 242 16.56 -6.59 4.93
C ASN A 242 16.54 -6.02 3.51
N ASP A 243 16.58 -4.68 3.40
CA ASP A 243 16.61 -3.90 2.15
C ASP A 243 15.45 -4.14 1.17
N GLU A 244 14.34 -4.74 1.61
CA GLU A 244 13.26 -5.10 0.70
C GLU A 244 12.27 -3.97 0.39
N LEU A 245 12.22 -2.94 1.23
CA LEU A 245 11.20 -1.90 1.19
C LEU A 245 11.83 -0.50 1.05
N ILE A 246 11.16 0.34 0.26
CA ILE A 246 11.45 1.75 0.10
C ILE A 246 10.29 2.56 0.68
N VAL A 247 10.61 3.67 1.35
CA VAL A 247 9.67 4.55 2.02
C VAL A 247 9.58 5.85 1.21
N PHE A 248 8.42 6.09 0.61
CA PHE A 248 8.08 7.37 -0.03
C PHE A 248 7.37 8.27 0.96
N PHE A 249 8.00 9.37 1.33
CA PHE A 249 7.49 10.31 2.31
C PHE A 249 6.84 11.52 1.62
N ASN A 250 5.53 11.68 1.85
CA ASN A 250 4.74 12.80 1.37
C ASN A 250 4.20 13.63 2.53
N LYS A 251 4.14 14.94 2.35
CA LYS A 251 3.61 15.90 3.32
C LYS A 251 2.77 16.96 2.61
N LYS A 252 1.61 17.27 3.16
CA LYS A 252 0.77 18.42 2.81
C LYS A 252 0.37 19.15 4.09
N GLU A 253 0.13 20.45 4.01
CA GLU A 253 -0.02 21.32 5.18
C GLU A 253 -1.20 22.29 4.98
N GLU A 254 -1.94 22.54 6.06
CA GLU A 254 -2.97 23.60 6.17
C GLU A 254 -4.07 23.58 5.09
N LEU A 255 -4.52 22.37 4.69
CA LEU A 255 -5.63 22.20 3.75
C LEU A 255 -6.89 21.68 4.45
N ASP A 256 -8.06 22.01 3.90
CA ASP A 256 -9.35 21.49 4.37
C ASP A 256 -9.53 19.98 4.09
N SER A 257 -8.84 19.48 3.07
CA SER A 257 -8.81 18.06 2.70
C SER A 257 -7.51 17.74 1.98
N TYR A 258 -7.12 16.47 2.00
CA TYR A 258 -5.84 16.01 1.48
C TYR A 258 -6.05 14.87 0.48
N SER A 259 -5.49 15.02 -0.71
CA SER A 259 -5.46 13.97 -1.73
C SER A 259 -4.02 13.68 -2.11
N PHE A 260 -3.65 12.40 -2.10
CA PHE A 260 -2.34 11.91 -2.48
C PHE A 260 -2.50 10.87 -3.58
N PHE A 261 -1.90 11.17 -4.73
CA PHE A 261 -1.90 10.27 -5.87
C PHE A 261 -0.46 9.89 -6.22
N SER A 262 -0.20 8.58 -6.32
CA SER A 262 1.13 8.06 -6.66
C SER A 262 1.00 6.80 -7.49
N ILE A 263 1.86 6.67 -8.50
CA ILE A 263 1.95 5.51 -9.37
C ILE A 263 3.38 5.00 -9.35
N TYR A 264 3.52 3.74 -9.00
CA TYR A 264 4.79 3.02 -9.04
C TYR A 264 4.72 1.90 -10.08
N GLY A 265 5.85 1.59 -10.69
CA GLY A 265 5.96 0.67 -11.82
C GLY A 265 7.10 -0.30 -11.60
N LYS A 266 6.86 -1.56 -11.90
CA LYS A 266 7.93 -2.56 -12.00
C LYS A 266 7.93 -3.15 -13.39
N GLU A 267 9.08 -3.17 -14.03
CA GLU A 267 9.27 -3.99 -15.22
C GLU A 267 9.15 -5.48 -14.88
N ARG A 268 8.39 -6.18 -15.72
CA ARG A 268 8.24 -7.62 -15.62
C ARG A 268 8.58 -8.21 -16.98
N ILE A 269 9.48 -9.19 -16.97
CA ILE A 269 9.62 -10.11 -18.08
C ILE A 269 8.62 -11.24 -17.83
N GLY A 270 7.48 -11.19 -18.50
CA GLY A 270 6.47 -12.24 -18.42
C GLY A 270 6.92 -13.51 -19.14
N ALA A 271 6.41 -14.67 -18.73
CA ALA A 271 6.63 -15.93 -19.45
C ALA A 271 6.25 -15.83 -20.94
N GLY A 272 5.25 -15.00 -21.28
CA GLY A 272 4.88 -14.70 -22.65
C GLY A 272 5.96 -13.93 -23.43
N GLN A 273 6.73 -13.04 -22.81
CA GLN A 273 7.84 -12.38 -23.51
C GLN A 273 9.00 -13.34 -23.75
N PHE A 274 9.31 -14.21 -22.78
CA PHE A 274 10.27 -15.29 -22.97
C PHE A 274 9.84 -16.24 -24.10
N ALA A 275 8.59 -16.71 -24.08
CA ALA A 275 8.06 -17.59 -25.12
C ALA A 275 8.04 -16.90 -26.50
N PHE A 276 7.74 -15.60 -26.56
CA PHE A 276 7.83 -14.84 -27.81
C PHE A 276 9.27 -14.71 -28.30
N ALA A 277 10.22 -14.42 -27.41
CA ALA A 277 11.64 -14.33 -27.78
C ALA A 277 12.18 -15.67 -28.30
N VAL A 278 11.81 -16.77 -27.65
CA VAL A 278 12.14 -18.14 -28.12
C VAL A 278 11.53 -18.39 -29.50
N LEU A 279 10.25 -18.07 -29.70
CA LEU A 279 9.58 -18.23 -30.99
C LEU A 279 10.26 -17.41 -32.10
N ALA A 280 10.56 -16.14 -31.84
CA ALA A 280 11.24 -15.26 -32.78
C ALA A 280 12.63 -15.79 -33.14
N ASN A 281 13.42 -16.23 -32.15
CA ASN A 281 14.73 -16.83 -32.38
C ASN A 281 14.66 -18.11 -33.23
N ILE A 282 13.67 -18.98 -32.97
CA ILE A 282 13.49 -20.19 -33.77
C ILE A 282 13.14 -19.83 -35.23
N ILE A 283 12.20 -18.90 -35.43
CA ILE A 283 11.78 -18.47 -36.77
C ILE A 283 12.97 -17.85 -37.52
N CYS A 284 13.70 -16.92 -36.90
CA CYS A 284 14.89 -16.31 -37.50
C CYS A 284 15.99 -17.35 -37.78
N GLY A 285 16.21 -18.28 -36.85
CA GLY A 285 17.18 -19.37 -37.03
C GLY A 285 16.87 -20.23 -38.24
N VAL A 286 15.61 -20.68 -38.40
CA VAL A 286 15.18 -21.47 -39.57
C VAL A 286 15.27 -20.63 -40.85
N LEU A 287 14.83 -19.37 -40.82
CA LEU A 287 14.86 -18.47 -41.98
C LEU A 287 16.28 -18.19 -42.48
N LEU A 288 17.27 -18.11 -41.59
CA LEU A 288 18.67 -17.89 -41.96
C LEU A 288 19.39 -19.21 -42.33
N PHE A 289 19.00 -20.31 -41.68
CA PHE A 289 19.61 -21.61 -41.91
C PHE A 289 19.25 -22.20 -43.28
N VAL A 290 17.96 -22.17 -43.67
CA VAL A 290 17.50 -22.82 -44.91
C VAL A 290 18.19 -22.26 -46.18
N PRO A 291 18.33 -20.93 -46.36
CA PRO A 291 19.08 -20.38 -47.49
C PRO A 291 20.57 -20.72 -47.44
N SER A 292 21.20 -20.64 -46.27
CA SER A 292 22.63 -20.94 -46.08
C SER A 292 22.93 -22.41 -46.36
N TYR A 293 22.04 -23.31 -45.95
CA TYR A 293 22.12 -24.74 -46.23
C TYR A 293 21.99 -25.02 -47.73
N ARG A 294 21.06 -24.34 -48.41
CA ARG A 294 20.89 -24.44 -49.87
C ARG A 294 22.14 -23.97 -50.62
N GLU A 295 22.72 -22.84 -50.22
CA GLU A 295 23.92 -22.30 -50.85
C GLU A 295 25.14 -23.23 -50.69
N ALA A 296 25.26 -23.91 -49.55
CA ALA A 296 26.38 -24.82 -49.27
C ALA A 296 26.26 -26.20 -49.94
N GLN A 297 25.04 -26.71 -50.20
CA GLN A 297 24.82 -28.04 -50.79
C GLN A 297 24.64 -27.98 -52.31
N ASP A 298 23.71 -27.15 -52.81
CA ASP A 298 23.47 -26.95 -54.25
C ASP A 298 22.62 -25.67 -54.47
N PRO A 299 23.19 -24.62 -55.08
CA PRO A 299 22.48 -23.36 -55.34
C PRO A 299 21.26 -23.48 -56.25
N GLN A 300 21.15 -24.55 -57.05
CA GLN A 300 20.08 -24.74 -58.01
C GLN A 300 18.89 -25.55 -57.47
N LEU A 301 18.99 -26.10 -56.25
CA LEU A 301 17.90 -26.84 -55.62
C LEU A 301 16.65 -25.95 -55.43
N SER A 302 15.51 -26.49 -55.86
CA SER A 302 14.22 -25.86 -55.62
C SER A 302 13.92 -25.82 -54.11
N ILE A 303 13.26 -24.76 -53.63
CA ILE A 303 12.96 -24.61 -52.19
C ILE A 303 12.19 -25.82 -51.65
N PHE A 304 11.31 -26.44 -52.45
CA PHE A 304 10.52 -27.61 -52.07
C PHE A 304 11.35 -28.88 -51.90
N GLU A 305 12.44 -29.05 -52.64
CA GLU A 305 13.33 -30.21 -52.51
C GLU A 305 14.28 -30.06 -51.33
N VAL A 306 14.71 -28.83 -51.01
CA VAL A 306 15.53 -28.55 -49.82
C VAL A 306 14.83 -29.07 -48.56
N TRP A 307 13.51 -28.90 -48.47
CA TRP A 307 12.69 -29.41 -47.35
C TRP A 307 12.74 -30.92 -47.14
N LYS A 308 13.21 -31.74 -48.08
CA LYS A 308 13.38 -33.18 -47.92
C LYS A 308 14.76 -33.58 -47.40
N HIS A 309 15.74 -32.68 -47.54
CA HIS A 309 17.13 -32.92 -47.19
C HIS A 309 17.57 -32.16 -45.94
N LEU A 310 16.65 -31.52 -45.22
CA LEU A 310 16.97 -30.79 -44.00
C LEU A 310 17.26 -31.75 -42.83
N PRO A 311 18.16 -31.37 -41.90
CA PRO A 311 18.40 -32.12 -40.68
C PRO A 311 17.16 -32.25 -39.80
N ALA A 312 17.09 -33.32 -39.00
CA ALA A 312 15.97 -33.62 -38.10
C ALA A 312 15.70 -32.45 -37.11
N GLU A 313 16.76 -31.76 -36.70
CA GLU A 313 16.77 -30.62 -35.79
C GLU A 313 15.88 -29.47 -36.28
N VAL A 314 15.78 -29.26 -37.60
CA VAL A 314 14.95 -28.19 -38.17
C VAL A 314 13.46 -28.50 -37.99
N TYR A 315 13.05 -29.77 -38.15
CA TYR A 315 11.66 -30.15 -37.91
C TYR A 315 11.29 -30.08 -36.43
N ILE A 316 12.22 -30.44 -35.53
CA ILE A 316 12.03 -30.28 -34.08
C ILE A 316 11.85 -28.79 -33.73
N ALA A 317 12.66 -27.92 -34.31
CA ALA A 317 12.55 -26.48 -34.11
C ALA A 317 11.19 -25.95 -34.60
N ILE A 318 10.72 -26.39 -35.77
CA ILE A 318 9.39 -26.01 -36.30
C ILE A 318 8.26 -26.53 -35.41
N ALA A 319 8.34 -27.77 -34.91
CA ALA A 319 7.36 -28.32 -33.98
C ALA A 319 7.28 -27.49 -32.68
N LEU A 320 8.43 -27.10 -32.13
CA LEU A 320 8.52 -26.19 -30.98
C LEU A 320 7.92 -24.81 -31.27
N ALA A 321 8.19 -24.24 -32.45
CA ALA A 321 7.60 -22.98 -32.88
C ALA A 321 6.08 -23.06 -32.98
N LEU A 322 5.54 -24.14 -33.57
CA LEU A 322 4.10 -24.37 -33.67
C LEU A 322 3.46 -24.54 -32.30
N ALA A 323 4.04 -25.34 -31.40
CA ALA A 323 3.55 -25.50 -30.03
C ALA A 323 3.51 -24.16 -29.28
N THR A 324 4.56 -23.35 -29.44
CA THR A 324 4.65 -22.02 -28.81
C THR A 324 3.64 -21.03 -29.42
N ALA A 325 3.43 -21.05 -30.74
CA ALA A 325 2.40 -20.26 -31.39
C ALA A 325 0.99 -20.67 -30.95
N SER A 326 0.73 -21.98 -30.82
CA SER A 326 -0.54 -22.50 -30.28
C SER A 326 -0.78 -22.01 -28.86
N TYR A 327 0.24 -21.96 -28.00
CA TYR A 327 0.13 -21.40 -26.65
C TYR A 327 -0.40 -19.95 -26.63
N PHE A 328 0.03 -19.10 -27.56
CA PHE A 328 -0.45 -17.71 -27.66
C PHE A 328 -1.84 -17.56 -28.29
N ILE A 329 -2.17 -18.41 -29.26
CA ILE A 329 -3.40 -18.28 -30.06
C ILE A 329 -4.58 -18.99 -29.37
N TRP A 330 -4.33 -20.09 -28.66
CA TRP A 330 -5.36 -20.93 -28.03
C TRP A 330 -6.32 -20.16 -27.09
N PRO A 331 -5.86 -19.26 -26.20
CA PRO A 331 -6.77 -18.51 -25.33
C PRO A 331 -7.77 -17.65 -26.11
N LYS A 332 -7.33 -17.04 -27.23
CA LYS A 332 -8.21 -16.21 -28.08
C LYS A 332 -9.22 -17.06 -28.82
N ILE A 333 -8.82 -18.22 -29.32
CA ILE A 333 -9.73 -19.19 -29.98
C ILE A 333 -10.76 -19.74 -28.96
N ALA A 334 -10.33 -20.07 -27.74
CA ALA A 334 -11.21 -20.57 -26.69
C ALA A 334 -12.28 -19.53 -26.29
N VAL A 335 -11.91 -18.26 -26.15
CA VAL A 335 -12.87 -17.18 -25.87
C VAL A 335 -13.82 -16.95 -27.05
N ALA A 336 -13.31 -16.94 -28.29
CA ALA A 336 -14.12 -16.76 -29.49
C ALA A 336 -15.16 -17.90 -29.67
N THR A 337 -14.73 -19.15 -29.47
CA THR A 337 -15.62 -20.33 -29.54
C THR A 337 -16.62 -20.38 -28.38
N GLY A 338 -16.22 -19.96 -27.17
CA GLY A 338 -17.13 -19.80 -26.04
C GLY A 338 -18.22 -18.75 -26.29
N ASN A 339 -17.84 -17.59 -26.81
CA ASN A 339 -18.77 -16.52 -27.17
C ASN A 339 -19.72 -16.94 -28.31
N PHE A 340 -19.22 -17.65 -29.32
CA PHE A 340 -20.03 -18.19 -30.40
C PHE A 340 -21.03 -19.24 -29.91
N ARG A 341 -20.61 -20.15 -29.02
CA ARG A 341 -21.49 -21.16 -28.40
C ARG A 341 -22.58 -20.51 -27.54
N ASN A 342 -22.25 -19.46 -26.80
CA ASN A 342 -23.22 -18.70 -26.01
C ASN A 342 -24.21 -17.90 -26.88
N TRP A 343 -23.75 -17.38 -28.03
CA TRP A 343 -24.60 -16.74 -29.02
C TRP A 343 -25.59 -17.73 -29.65
N ILE A 344 -25.15 -18.93 -30.05
CA ILE A 344 -26.03 -19.99 -30.56
C ILE A 344 -27.07 -20.40 -29.51
N LYS A 345 -26.65 -20.61 -28.25
CA LYS A 345 -27.57 -20.94 -27.15
C LYS A 345 -28.64 -19.87 -26.91
N ARG A 346 -28.28 -18.58 -27.01
CA ARG A 346 -29.23 -17.47 -26.89
C ARG A 346 -30.23 -17.44 -28.05
N LYS A 347 -29.77 -17.74 -29.27
CA LYS A 347 -30.61 -17.74 -30.48
C LYS A 347 -31.61 -18.90 -30.52
N PHE A 348 -31.27 -20.05 -29.92
CA PHE A 348 -32.16 -21.23 -29.83
C PHE A 348 -33.04 -21.28 -28.57
N LYS A 349 -32.82 -20.42 -27.57
CA LYS A 349 -33.69 -20.28 -26.38
C LYS A 349 -34.81 -19.24 -26.52
N SER A 350 -34.89 -18.50 -27.64
CA SER A 350 -35.94 -17.50 -27.90
C SER A 350 -36.99 -17.94 -28.93
N LYS A 351 -37.06 -19.24 -29.21
CA LYS A 351 -38.23 -19.93 -29.77
C LYS A 351 -38.75 -20.86 -28.69
#